data_AF-A0A3B1BI74-F1
#
_entry.id   AF-A0A3B1BI74-F1
#
_cell.length_a   1.000
_cell.length_b   1.000
_cell.length_c   1.000
_cell.angle_alpha   90.00
_cell.angle_beta   90.00
_cell.angle_gamma   90.00
#
_symmetry.space_group_name_H-M   'P 1'
#
loop_
_entity.id
_entity.type
_entity.pdbx_description
1 polymer ?
#
loop_
_entity_poly.entity_id
_entity_poly.type
_entity_poly.pdbx_seq_one_letter_code
_entity_poly.pdbx_strand_id
1 'polypeptide(L)'
;MPDTTPLLIVAGTLAILLLIQQWLAQVSKRAKAARVVAKTEPTQGKPLLKGLSVMGLDERGISSLRTLMKDTDSIALATFLAFNRPTVQELDNYLQHLFEQFRNAPDAVTAASLSAPPAGMQIDALSTTERNLLLNRNPRQPRHIDRALMARFGGHAFLSHFSLYNSRDSAVTLHVPPFDTHRKLFETLAKSGIASRGRQIPLQQRLSVLKMQELRQMGKDLKLAQKFTRKADATEALSQIPGAAVLLSMHYVIDDLFMLNPLDVDPHAVEQEWAWLMACAKLLGSIPPRRTSLS
;
A
#
# COMPACT_ATOMS: atom_id res chain seq x y z
N MET A 1 41.12 -53.23 -25.68
CA MET A 1 40.57 -52.14 -26.51
C MET A 1 40.12 -51.04 -25.57
N PRO A 2 40.56 -49.78 -25.73
CA PRO A 2 40.20 -48.71 -24.81
C PRO A 2 38.72 -48.37 -24.95
N ASP A 3 38.05 -48.22 -23.81
CA ASP A 3 36.62 -47.98 -23.68
C ASP A 3 36.31 -46.53 -24.08
N THR A 4 35.69 -46.34 -25.25
CA THR A 4 35.40 -45.02 -25.84
C THR A 4 34.06 -44.43 -25.37
N THR A 5 33.34 -45.13 -24.50
CA THR A 5 32.04 -44.74 -23.94
C THR A 5 32.03 -43.37 -23.21
N PRO A 6 33.02 -42.96 -22.39
CA PRO A 6 32.97 -41.65 -21.73
C PRO A 6 33.15 -40.48 -22.71
N LEU A 7 33.87 -40.70 -23.81
CA LEU A 7 34.15 -39.67 -24.81
C LEU A 7 32.91 -39.34 -25.66
N LEU A 8 32.07 -40.35 -25.94
CA LEU A 8 30.79 -40.18 -26.63
C LEU A 8 29.77 -39.38 -25.78
N ILE A 9 29.75 -39.58 -24.46
CA ILE A 9 28.85 -38.86 -23.57
C ILE A 9 29.22 -37.37 -23.49
N VAL A 10 30.53 -37.06 -23.41
CA VAL A 10 31.01 -35.67 -23.38
C VAL A 10 30.79 -34.98 -24.73
N ALA A 11 30.99 -35.68 -25.84
CA ALA A 11 30.71 -35.13 -27.17
C ALA A 11 29.20 -34.84 -27.36
N GLY A 12 28.33 -35.73 -26.86
CA GLY A 12 26.88 -35.57 -26.92
C GLY A 12 26.38 -34.37 -26.11
N THR A 13 26.90 -34.15 -24.91
CA THR A 13 26.49 -33.00 -24.07
C THR A 13 26.95 -31.67 -24.65
N LEU A 14 28.14 -31.62 -25.24
CA LEU A 14 28.63 -30.42 -25.95
C LEU A 14 27.78 -30.07 -27.18
N ALA A 15 27.34 -31.06 -27.95
CA ALA A 15 26.47 -30.84 -29.11
C ALA A 15 25.10 -30.28 -28.70
N ILE A 16 24.52 -30.78 -27.61
CA ILE A 16 23.24 -30.28 -27.08
C ILE A 16 23.38 -28.84 -26.58
N LEU A 17 24.46 -28.51 -25.87
CA LEU A 17 24.73 -27.15 -25.40
C LEU A 17 24.86 -26.15 -26.55
N LEU A 18 25.56 -26.52 -27.63
CA LEU A 18 25.70 -25.68 -28.82
C LEU A 18 24.35 -25.46 -29.53
N LEU A 19 23.50 -26.48 -29.61
CA LEU A 19 22.15 -26.36 -30.16
C LEU A 19 21.27 -25.42 -29.32
N ILE A 20 21.30 -25.53 -28.00
CA ILE A 20 20.57 -24.63 -27.09
C ILE A 20 21.07 -23.19 -27.25
N GLN A 21 22.39 -22.99 -27.36
CA GLN A 21 22.97 -21.67 -27.51
C GLN A 21 22.58 -21.01 -28.85
N GLN A 22 22.57 -21.77 -29.95
CA GLN A 22 22.10 -21.29 -31.25
C GLN A 22 20.60 -20.99 -31.26
N TRP A 23 19.79 -21.81 -30.58
CA TRP A 23 18.35 -21.58 -30.45
C TRP A 23 18.06 -20.31 -29.64
N LEU A 24 18.72 -20.11 -28.50
CA LEU A 24 18.60 -18.88 -27.70
C LEU A 24 19.06 -17.63 -28.49
N ALA A 25 20.12 -17.75 -29.28
CA ALA A 25 20.57 -16.67 -30.15
C ALA A 25 19.53 -16.31 -31.23
N GLN A 26 18.85 -17.30 -31.83
CA GLN A 26 17.78 -17.04 -32.79
C GLN A 26 16.52 -16.44 -32.15
N VAL A 27 16.13 -16.91 -30.96
CA VAL A 27 15.00 -16.35 -30.21
C VAL A 27 15.28 -14.89 -29.82
N SER A 28 16.51 -14.58 -29.39
CA SER A 28 16.89 -13.19 -29.06
C SER A 28 16.91 -12.27 -30.28
N LYS A 29 17.32 -12.76 -31.46
CA LYS A 29 17.28 -12.00 -32.72
C LYS A 29 15.84 -11.73 -33.17
N ARG A 30 14.94 -12.71 -33.05
CA ARG A 30 13.50 -12.51 -33.33
C ARG A 30 12.83 -11.57 -32.34
N ALA A 31 13.19 -11.64 -31.06
CA ALA A 31 12.70 -10.71 -30.04
C ALA A 31 13.20 -9.26 -30.28
N LYS A 32 14.44 -9.09 -30.76
CA LYS A 32 14.97 -7.78 -31.16
C LYS A 32 14.31 -7.25 -32.44
N ALA A 33 14.04 -8.10 -33.44
CA ALA A 33 13.34 -7.69 -34.65
C ALA A 33 11.86 -7.31 -34.40
N ALA A 34 11.17 -8.03 -33.52
CA ALA A 34 9.81 -7.67 -33.08
C ALA A 34 9.77 -6.35 -32.28
N ARG A 35 10.85 -6.00 -31.59
CA ARG A 35 10.99 -4.71 -30.87
C ARG A 35 11.24 -3.50 -31.77
N VAL A 36 11.73 -3.69 -33.00
CA VAL A 36 12.03 -2.57 -33.93
C VAL A 36 10.80 -2.15 -34.76
N VAL A 37 9.79 -3.01 -34.89
CA VAL A 37 8.53 -2.70 -35.61
C VAL A 37 7.50 -2.00 -34.71
N ALA A 38 7.67 -2.03 -33.38
CA ALA A 38 6.93 -1.17 -32.46
C ALA A 38 7.63 0.21 -32.34
N LYS A 39 7.76 0.93 -33.46
CA LYS A 39 7.97 2.37 -33.42
C LYS A 39 6.67 2.98 -32.90
N THR A 40 6.64 3.18 -31.59
CA THR A 40 5.67 3.93 -30.81
C THR A 40 5.21 5.18 -31.56
N GLU A 41 3.98 5.13 -32.09
CA GLU A 41 3.16 6.33 -32.08
C GLU A 41 3.10 6.83 -30.63
N PRO A 42 3.27 8.14 -30.37
CA PRO A 42 3.04 8.69 -29.06
C PRO A 42 1.62 8.28 -28.68
N THR A 43 1.48 7.48 -27.63
CA THR A 43 0.20 6.97 -27.17
C THR A 43 -0.60 8.19 -26.70
N GLN A 44 -1.37 8.80 -27.59
CA GLN A 44 -2.20 9.95 -27.27
C GLN A 44 -3.20 9.49 -26.21
N GLY A 45 -3.20 10.17 -25.06
CA GLY A 45 -4.14 9.88 -23.99
C GLY A 45 -5.58 10.03 -24.49
N LYS A 46 -6.50 9.26 -23.91
CA LYS A 46 -7.92 9.39 -24.21
C LYS A 46 -8.44 10.71 -23.64
N PRO A 47 -9.31 11.46 -24.34
CA PRO A 47 -9.79 12.74 -23.86
C PRO A 47 -10.63 12.58 -22.59
N LEU A 48 -10.21 13.19 -21.49
CA LEU A 48 -10.96 13.24 -20.23
C LEU A 48 -11.91 14.44 -20.22
N LEU A 49 -11.36 15.64 -20.41
CA LEU A 49 -12.04 16.92 -20.50
C LEU A 49 -11.32 17.80 -21.53
N LYS A 50 -11.86 18.98 -21.87
CA LYS A 50 -11.16 19.89 -22.78
C LYS A 50 -9.81 20.29 -22.18
N GLY A 51 -8.72 19.90 -22.85
CA GLY A 51 -7.36 20.17 -22.38
C GLY A 51 -6.85 19.19 -21.31
N LEU A 52 -7.55 18.07 -21.09
CA LEU A 52 -7.06 16.95 -20.26
C LEU A 52 -7.19 15.62 -20.98
N SER A 53 -6.13 14.84 -20.94
CA SER A 53 -6.06 13.50 -21.48
C SER A 53 -5.60 12.51 -20.40
N VAL A 54 -6.14 11.30 -20.45
CA VAL A 54 -5.85 10.24 -19.49
C VAL A 54 -5.36 8.98 -20.18
N MET A 55 -4.32 8.38 -19.59
CA MET A 55 -3.85 7.05 -19.93
C MET A 55 -4.11 6.07 -18.78
N GLY A 56 -4.14 4.77 -19.11
CA GLY A 56 -4.29 3.70 -18.11
C GLY A 56 -5.71 3.40 -17.67
N LEU A 57 -6.72 4.05 -18.27
CA LEU A 57 -8.15 3.76 -18.04
C LEU A 57 -8.85 3.29 -19.32
N ASP A 58 -9.84 2.42 -19.13
CA ASP A 58 -10.85 2.11 -20.14
C ASP A 58 -11.98 3.15 -20.14
N GLU A 59 -12.95 3.04 -21.05
CA GLU A 59 -14.06 4.00 -21.14
C GLU A 59 -14.89 4.07 -19.85
N ARG A 60 -15.05 2.95 -19.16
CA ARG A 60 -15.76 2.88 -17.89
C ARG A 60 -15.00 3.65 -16.81
N GLY A 61 -13.69 3.44 -16.68
CA GLY A 61 -12.83 4.17 -15.77
C GLY A 61 -12.83 5.68 -16.05
N ILE A 62 -12.80 6.08 -17.33
CA ILE A 62 -12.89 7.49 -17.72
C ILE A 62 -14.23 8.10 -17.29
N SER A 63 -15.34 7.39 -17.52
CA SER A 63 -16.67 7.84 -17.10
C SER A 63 -16.77 7.99 -15.57
N SER A 64 -16.26 7.02 -14.82
CA SER A 64 -16.21 7.08 -13.36
C SER A 64 -15.35 8.25 -12.87
N LEU A 65 -14.17 8.45 -13.46
CA LEU A 65 -13.29 9.58 -13.13
C LEU A 65 -14.00 10.92 -13.36
N ARG A 66 -14.68 11.10 -14.50
CA ARG A 66 -15.46 12.32 -14.79
C ARG A 66 -16.58 12.55 -13.77
N THR A 67 -17.22 11.48 -13.31
CA THR A 67 -18.31 11.57 -12.33
C THR A 67 -17.75 12.02 -10.98
N LEU A 68 -16.69 11.37 -10.51
CA LEU A 68 -16.01 11.72 -9.26
C LEU A 68 -15.45 13.15 -9.26
N MET A 69 -14.94 13.63 -10.40
CA MET A 69 -14.49 15.02 -10.52
C MET A 69 -15.63 16.03 -10.37
N LYS A 70 -16.87 15.68 -10.73
CA LYS A 70 -18.05 16.56 -10.58
C LYS A 70 -18.61 16.54 -9.16
N ASP A 71 -18.56 15.39 -8.51
CA ASP A 71 -19.16 15.18 -7.18
C ASP A 71 -18.37 15.89 -6.06
N THR A 72 -17.19 16.43 -6.35
CA THR A 72 -16.28 17.13 -5.41
C THR A 72 -15.84 16.30 -4.18
N ASP A 73 -16.14 15.00 -4.15
CA ASP A 73 -15.66 14.08 -3.12
C ASP A 73 -14.19 13.74 -3.36
N SER A 74 -13.32 14.54 -2.74
CA SER A 74 -11.86 14.36 -2.82
C SER A 74 -11.38 13.01 -2.28
N ILE A 75 -12.10 12.38 -1.34
CA ILE A 75 -11.71 11.09 -0.75
C ILE A 75 -12.01 9.97 -1.73
N ALA A 76 -13.21 9.96 -2.31
CA ALA A 76 -13.58 8.99 -3.33
C ALA A 76 -12.68 9.11 -4.57
N LEU A 77 -12.37 10.33 -4.99
CA LEU A 77 -11.46 10.59 -6.09
C LEU A 77 -10.02 10.15 -5.77
N ALA A 78 -9.48 10.46 -4.59
CA ALA A 78 -8.14 10.00 -4.18
C ALA A 78 -8.07 8.47 -4.11
N THR A 79 -9.12 7.82 -3.61
CA THR A 79 -9.25 6.35 -3.59
C THR A 79 -9.24 5.79 -5.02
N PHE A 80 -9.96 6.43 -5.95
CA PHE A 80 -9.98 6.05 -7.35
C PHE A 80 -8.59 6.21 -8.00
N LEU A 81 -7.89 7.32 -7.73
CA LEU A 81 -6.53 7.56 -8.20
C LEU A 81 -5.55 6.52 -7.65
N ALA A 82 -5.65 6.19 -6.37
CA ALA A 82 -4.84 5.16 -5.71
C ALA A 82 -5.04 3.77 -6.36
N PHE A 83 -6.28 3.42 -6.67
CA PHE A 83 -6.63 2.11 -7.20
C PHE A 83 -6.31 1.96 -8.69
N ASN A 84 -6.67 2.97 -9.50
CA ASN A 84 -6.59 2.86 -10.96
C ASN A 84 -5.29 3.42 -11.55
N ARG A 85 -4.59 4.28 -10.79
CA ARG A 85 -3.33 4.90 -11.22
C ARG A 85 -3.37 5.50 -12.63
N PRO A 86 -4.41 6.31 -12.95
CA PRO A 86 -4.43 7.00 -14.22
C PRO A 86 -3.26 7.98 -14.30
N THR A 87 -2.71 8.13 -15.50
CA THR A 87 -1.77 9.21 -15.84
C THR A 87 -2.59 10.30 -16.50
N VAL A 88 -2.75 11.45 -15.83
CA VAL A 88 -3.36 12.65 -16.40
C VAL A 88 -2.22 13.47 -17.00
N GLN A 89 -2.03 13.39 -18.32
CA GLN A 89 -0.78 13.82 -18.96
C GLN A 89 -0.43 15.28 -18.65
N GLU A 90 -1.40 16.17 -18.76
CA GLU A 90 -1.19 17.60 -18.58
C GLU A 90 -0.93 17.96 -17.11
N LEU A 91 -1.56 17.25 -16.17
CA LEU A 91 -1.30 17.42 -14.75
C LEU A 91 0.09 16.90 -14.39
N ASP A 92 0.48 15.71 -14.87
CA ASP A 92 1.80 15.14 -14.58
C ASP A 92 2.92 16.02 -15.16
N ASN A 93 2.75 16.53 -16.39
CA ASN A 93 3.68 17.48 -16.99
C ASN A 93 3.78 18.79 -16.19
N TYR A 94 2.63 19.30 -15.73
CA TYR A 94 2.58 20.51 -14.90
C TYR A 94 3.30 20.32 -13.57
N LEU A 95 3.03 19.22 -12.86
CA LEU A 95 3.69 18.90 -11.60
C LEU A 95 5.19 18.67 -11.78
N GLN A 96 5.61 18.03 -12.88
CA GLN A 96 7.02 17.85 -13.19
C GLN A 96 7.72 19.19 -13.45
N HIS A 97 7.10 20.08 -14.23
CA HIS A 97 7.64 21.42 -14.47
C HIS A 97 7.81 22.20 -13.17
N LEU A 98 6.80 22.17 -12.29
CA LEU A 98 6.87 22.83 -11.00
C LEU A 98 7.96 22.23 -10.11
N PHE A 99 8.07 20.90 -10.04
CA PHE A 99 9.14 20.23 -9.30
C PHE A 99 10.51 20.67 -9.79
N GLU A 100 10.75 20.70 -11.11
CA GLU A 100 12.01 21.14 -11.70
C GLU A 100 12.31 22.62 -11.41
N GLN A 101 11.29 23.48 -11.45
CA GLN A 101 11.41 24.91 -11.16
C GLN A 101 11.77 25.18 -9.68
N PHE A 102 11.16 24.46 -8.74
CA PHE A 102 11.27 24.76 -7.30
C PHE A 102 12.20 23.82 -6.52
N ARG A 103 12.81 22.82 -7.18
CA ARG A 103 13.71 21.83 -6.55
C ARG A 103 14.80 22.44 -5.67
N ASN A 104 15.34 23.59 -6.05
CA ASN A 104 16.47 24.24 -5.38
C ASN A 104 16.06 25.35 -4.39
N ALA A 105 14.76 25.69 -4.31
CA ALA A 105 14.25 26.76 -3.45
C ALA A 105 12.81 26.46 -2.96
N PRO A 106 12.61 25.39 -2.17
CA PRO A 106 11.27 24.97 -1.73
C PRO A 106 10.56 26.02 -0.85
N ASP A 107 11.34 26.85 -0.14
CA ASP A 107 10.80 27.89 0.76
C ASP A 107 10.38 29.18 0.03
N ALA A 108 10.72 29.32 -1.26
CA ALA A 108 10.40 30.51 -2.06
C ALA A 108 9.03 30.43 -2.75
N VAL A 109 8.28 29.35 -2.55
CA VAL A 109 7.00 29.12 -3.21
C VAL A 109 5.91 29.98 -2.58
N THR A 110 5.38 30.92 -3.35
CA THR A 110 4.13 31.62 -3.03
C THR A 110 3.07 31.30 -4.08
N ALA A 111 1.78 31.54 -3.78
CA ALA A 111 0.71 31.36 -4.77
C ALA A 111 1.00 32.12 -6.08
N ALA A 112 1.58 33.32 -5.95
CA ALA A 112 1.90 34.22 -7.04
C ALA A 112 3.07 33.75 -7.94
N SER A 113 3.91 32.82 -7.47
CA SER A 113 5.04 32.29 -8.26
C SER A 113 4.67 31.06 -9.11
N LEU A 114 3.46 30.52 -8.95
CA LEU A 114 3.02 29.31 -9.64
C LEU A 114 2.46 29.65 -11.02
N SER A 115 2.91 28.92 -12.04
CA SER A 115 2.30 29.01 -13.37
C SER A 115 0.85 28.52 -13.32
N ALA A 116 0.00 29.07 -14.19
CA ALA A 116 -1.41 28.70 -14.26
C ALA A 116 -1.54 27.19 -14.56
N PRO A 117 -2.29 26.43 -13.75
CA PRO A 117 -2.47 25.00 -13.98
C PRO A 117 -3.36 24.74 -15.21
N PRO A 118 -3.26 23.55 -15.83
CA PRO A 118 -3.97 23.23 -17.06
C PRO A 118 -5.50 23.17 -16.86
N ALA A 119 -6.22 23.33 -17.97
CA ALA A 119 -7.68 23.12 -18.05
C ALA A 119 -8.54 23.90 -17.03
N GLY A 120 -8.02 25.02 -16.50
CA GLY A 120 -8.74 25.86 -15.54
C GLY A 120 -8.83 25.27 -14.13
N MET A 121 -7.93 24.34 -13.77
CA MET A 121 -7.74 23.92 -12.39
C MET A 121 -7.42 25.13 -11.49
N GLN A 122 -7.74 25.05 -10.21
CA GLN A 122 -7.54 26.15 -9.26
C GLN A 122 -6.50 25.72 -8.23
N ILE A 123 -5.23 26.08 -8.45
CA ILE A 123 -4.16 25.76 -7.49
C ILE A 123 -4.35 26.46 -6.15
N ASP A 124 -5.05 27.60 -6.16
CA ASP A 124 -5.42 28.36 -4.96
C ASP A 124 -6.48 27.65 -4.10
N ALA A 125 -7.15 26.61 -4.63
CA ALA A 125 -8.04 25.76 -3.85
C ALA A 125 -7.28 24.83 -2.90
N LEU A 126 -5.96 24.69 -3.07
CA LEU A 126 -5.09 23.87 -2.23
C LEU A 126 -4.53 24.68 -1.06
N SER A 127 -4.40 24.03 0.10
CA SER A 127 -3.70 24.64 1.24
C SER A 127 -2.20 24.83 0.94
N THR A 128 -1.50 25.63 1.75
CA THR A 128 -0.03 25.76 1.63
C THR A 128 0.67 24.43 1.82
N THR A 129 0.20 23.58 2.74
CA THR A 129 0.79 22.25 2.97
C THR A 129 0.58 21.32 1.77
N GLU A 130 -0.60 21.34 1.15
CA GLU A 130 -0.91 20.54 -0.03
C GLU A 130 -0.10 20.97 -1.25
N ARG A 131 0.05 22.28 -1.46
CA ARG A 131 0.92 22.81 -2.52
C ARG A 131 2.37 22.36 -2.31
N ASN A 132 2.89 22.49 -1.10
CA ASN A 132 4.24 22.03 -0.78
C ASN A 132 4.40 20.52 -1.01
N LEU A 133 3.39 19.71 -0.70
CA LEU A 133 3.41 18.28 -0.99
C LEU A 133 3.48 17.99 -2.50
N LEU A 134 2.71 18.70 -3.32
CA LEU A 134 2.75 18.54 -4.78
C LEU A 134 4.10 18.95 -5.37
N LEU A 135 4.70 20.02 -4.85
CA LEU A 135 5.94 20.62 -5.35
C LEU A 135 7.20 19.87 -4.95
N ASN A 136 7.20 19.28 -3.76
CA ASN A 136 8.39 18.64 -3.20
C ASN A 136 8.43 17.13 -3.46
N ARG A 137 7.31 16.53 -3.90
CA ARG A 137 7.30 15.10 -4.23
C ARG A 137 7.99 14.88 -5.57
N ASN A 138 9.03 14.05 -5.55
CA ASN A 138 9.66 13.60 -6.79
C ASN A 138 8.66 12.71 -7.56
N PRO A 139 8.28 13.05 -8.80
CA PRO A 139 7.34 12.24 -9.59
C PRO A 139 7.88 10.83 -9.92
N ARG A 140 9.19 10.62 -9.77
CA ARG A 140 9.87 9.32 -9.96
C ARG A 140 10.01 8.50 -8.68
N GLN A 141 9.53 9.01 -7.54
CA GLN A 141 9.59 8.26 -6.28
C GLN A 141 8.78 6.97 -6.40
N PRO A 142 9.27 5.84 -5.83
CA PRO A 142 8.49 4.61 -5.79
C PRO A 142 7.12 4.86 -5.14
N ARG A 143 6.13 4.13 -5.65
CA ARG A 143 4.78 4.11 -5.10
C ARG A 143 4.75 3.12 -3.95
N HIS A 144 4.21 3.55 -2.81
CA HIS A 144 4.02 2.78 -1.59
C HIS A 144 2.60 2.22 -1.50
N ILE A 145 1.62 2.88 -2.11
CA ILE A 145 0.25 2.40 -2.17
C ILE A 145 0.06 1.65 -3.48
N ASP A 146 -0.35 0.39 -3.43
CA ASP A 146 -0.73 -0.38 -4.61
C ASP A 146 -2.05 -1.13 -4.38
N ARG A 147 -2.57 -1.79 -5.44
CA ARG A 147 -3.82 -2.54 -5.32
C ARG A 147 -3.72 -3.67 -4.30
N ALA A 148 -2.54 -4.27 -4.15
CA ALA A 148 -2.34 -5.39 -3.22
C ALA A 148 -2.43 -4.90 -1.77
N LEU A 149 -1.74 -3.81 -1.43
CA LEU A 149 -1.81 -3.15 -0.13
C LEU A 149 -3.24 -2.68 0.15
N MET A 150 -3.87 -1.99 -0.81
CA MET A 150 -5.25 -1.54 -0.65
C MET A 150 -6.19 -2.72 -0.39
N ALA A 151 -6.09 -3.81 -1.15
CA ALA A 151 -6.91 -5.00 -0.96
C ALA A 151 -6.72 -5.61 0.44
N ARG A 152 -5.47 -5.67 0.95
CA ARG A 152 -5.20 -6.16 2.30
C ARG A 152 -5.87 -5.29 3.37
N PHE A 153 -5.97 -4.00 3.14
CA PHE A 153 -6.63 -3.04 4.03
C PHE A 153 -8.12 -2.81 3.68
N GLY A 154 -8.80 -3.77 3.02
CA GLY A 154 -10.25 -3.69 2.78
C GLY A 154 -10.68 -2.88 1.56
N GLY A 155 -9.77 -2.66 0.61
CA GLY A 155 -10.06 -2.02 -0.69
C GLY A 155 -10.46 -0.56 -0.53
N HIS A 156 -11.75 -0.26 -0.71
CA HIS A 156 -12.27 1.11 -0.57
C HIS A 156 -12.21 1.64 0.86
N ALA A 157 -12.14 0.75 1.87
CA ALA A 157 -11.97 1.13 3.27
C ALA A 157 -10.51 1.40 3.67
N PHE A 158 -9.58 1.38 2.70
CA PHE A 158 -8.13 1.45 2.89
C PHE A 158 -7.70 2.46 3.96
N LEU A 159 -8.09 3.73 3.80
CA LEU A 159 -7.63 4.82 4.66
C LEU A 159 -8.02 4.59 6.12
N SER A 160 -9.27 4.18 6.37
CA SER A 160 -9.78 3.97 7.72
C SER A 160 -9.07 2.81 8.43
N HIS A 161 -8.80 1.74 7.70
CA HIS A 161 -8.11 0.57 8.22
C HIS A 161 -6.61 0.83 8.43
N PHE A 162 -5.98 1.52 7.47
CA PHE A 162 -4.58 1.90 7.54
C PHE A 162 -4.30 2.90 8.67
N SER A 163 -5.18 3.90 8.86
CA SER A 163 -5.07 4.85 9.97
C SER A 163 -5.17 4.17 11.33
N LEU A 164 -6.10 3.22 11.50
CA LEU A 164 -6.15 2.44 12.74
C LEU A 164 -4.87 1.64 12.94
N TYR A 165 -4.40 0.95 11.90
CA TYR A 165 -3.14 0.20 11.96
C TYR A 165 -1.97 1.07 12.39
N ASN A 166 -1.82 2.27 11.81
CA ASN A 166 -0.73 3.18 12.13
C ASN A 166 -0.85 3.79 13.54
N SER A 167 -2.06 3.94 14.07
CA SER A 167 -2.30 4.46 15.42
C SER A 167 -1.98 3.48 16.55
N ARG A 168 -1.71 2.20 16.22
CA ARG A 168 -1.56 1.12 17.17
C ARG A 168 -0.17 0.53 17.08
N ASP A 169 0.36 0.14 18.24
CA ASP A 169 1.68 -0.47 18.30
C ASP A 169 1.63 -1.89 17.73
N SER A 170 2.49 -2.16 16.76
CA SER A 170 2.64 -3.50 16.20
C SER A 170 3.21 -4.44 17.26
N ALA A 171 2.80 -5.72 17.28
CA ALA A 171 3.18 -6.72 18.28
C ALA A 171 2.55 -6.62 19.68
N VAL A 172 1.62 -5.68 19.93
CA VAL A 172 0.80 -5.70 21.16
C VAL A 172 -0.47 -6.53 20.94
N THR A 173 -0.74 -7.48 21.85
CA THR A 173 -2.02 -8.21 21.84
C THR A 173 -3.11 -7.39 22.51
N LEU A 174 -4.22 -7.22 21.80
CA LEU A 174 -5.38 -6.45 22.20
C LEU A 174 -6.56 -7.38 22.43
N HIS A 175 -7.35 -7.10 23.47
CA HIS A 175 -8.66 -7.70 23.67
C HIS A 175 -9.71 -6.80 23.01
N VAL A 176 -10.34 -7.30 21.94
CA VAL A 176 -11.34 -6.58 21.13
C VAL A 176 -12.63 -7.40 21.16
N PRO A 177 -13.55 -7.18 22.13
CA PRO A 177 -14.77 -7.98 22.27
C PRO A 177 -15.77 -7.75 21.11
N PRO A 178 -16.83 -8.57 20.98
CA PRO A 178 -17.79 -8.48 19.86
C PRO A 178 -18.49 -7.12 19.71
N PHE A 179 -18.68 -6.39 20.81
CA PHE A 179 -19.35 -5.09 20.82
C PHE A 179 -18.40 -3.90 20.63
N ASP A 180 -17.10 -4.15 20.44
CA ASP A 180 -16.13 -3.10 20.18
C ASP A 180 -16.39 -2.43 18.81
N THR A 181 -16.30 -1.11 18.76
CA THR A 181 -16.57 -0.32 17.54
C THR A 181 -15.62 -0.68 16.39
N HIS A 182 -14.40 -1.14 16.71
CA HIS A 182 -13.38 -1.53 15.75
C HIS A 182 -13.35 -3.03 15.46
N ARG A 183 -14.27 -3.83 16.04
CA ARG A 183 -14.28 -5.29 15.88
C ARG A 183 -14.26 -5.74 14.41
N LYS A 184 -15.16 -5.19 13.59
CA LYS A 184 -15.26 -5.54 12.15
C LYS A 184 -13.98 -5.21 11.38
N LEU A 185 -13.30 -4.15 11.78
CA LEU A 185 -12.04 -3.73 11.19
C LEU A 185 -10.94 -4.74 11.51
N PHE A 186 -10.76 -5.11 12.78
CA PHE A 186 -9.80 -6.14 13.19
C PHE A 186 -10.07 -7.49 12.52
N GLU A 187 -11.34 -7.89 12.37
CA GLU A 187 -11.71 -9.10 11.63
C GLU A 187 -11.32 -9.02 10.15
N THR A 188 -11.44 -7.84 9.53
CA THR A 188 -11.01 -7.62 8.15
C THR A 188 -9.50 -7.69 8.01
N LEU A 189 -8.75 -7.07 8.94
CA LEU A 189 -7.28 -7.16 8.98
C LEU A 189 -6.79 -8.58 9.26
N ALA A 190 -7.52 -9.35 10.07
CA ALA A 190 -7.20 -10.75 10.32
C ALA A 190 -7.40 -11.60 9.06
N LYS A 191 -8.49 -11.38 8.31
CA LYS A 191 -8.75 -12.06 7.04
C LYS A 191 -7.68 -11.79 5.97
N SER A 192 -7.06 -10.61 6.00
CA SER A 192 -6.01 -10.23 5.05
C SER A 192 -4.58 -10.53 5.53
N GLY A 193 -4.43 -11.12 6.71
CA GLY A 193 -3.14 -11.43 7.31
C GLY A 193 -2.37 -10.22 7.88
N ILE A 194 -2.99 -9.04 7.95
CA ILE A 194 -2.40 -7.87 8.63
C ILE A 194 -2.50 -8.03 10.16
N ALA A 195 -3.50 -8.77 10.65
CA ALA A 195 -3.62 -9.12 12.05
C ALA A 195 -3.61 -10.65 12.23
N SER A 196 -3.08 -11.10 13.36
CA SER A 196 -3.24 -12.46 13.86
C SER A 196 -4.40 -12.49 14.86
N ARG A 197 -5.22 -13.55 14.83
CA ARG A 197 -6.37 -13.71 15.73
C ARG A 197 -6.26 -14.97 16.59
N GLY A 198 -6.57 -14.82 17.87
CA GLY A 198 -6.70 -15.91 18.82
C GLY A 198 -5.51 -16.85 18.81
N ARG A 199 -5.72 -18.12 18.49
CA ARG A 199 -4.66 -19.16 18.54
C ARG A 199 -3.49 -18.93 17.57
N GLN A 200 -3.68 -18.11 16.54
CA GLN A 200 -2.59 -17.71 15.64
C GLN A 200 -1.54 -16.85 16.34
N ILE A 201 -1.91 -16.22 17.47
CA ILE A 201 -1.00 -15.45 18.30
C ILE A 201 -0.25 -16.40 19.26
N PRO A 202 1.09 -16.36 19.30
CA PRO A 202 1.90 -17.07 20.30
C PRO A 202 1.36 -16.92 21.72
N LEU A 203 1.39 -18.00 22.53
CA LEU A 203 0.82 -17.99 23.88
C LEU A 203 1.43 -16.91 24.77
N GLN A 204 2.76 -16.71 24.69
CA GLN A 204 3.46 -15.65 25.41
C GLN A 204 2.86 -14.27 25.13
N GLN A 205 2.63 -13.96 23.84
CA GLN A 205 2.02 -12.69 23.42
C GLN A 205 0.56 -12.62 23.87
N ARG A 206 -0.22 -13.70 23.79
CA ARG A 206 -1.58 -13.73 24.32
C ARG A 206 -1.65 -13.43 25.82
N LEU A 207 -0.75 -14.00 26.62
CA LEU A 207 -0.66 -13.75 28.05
C LEU A 207 -0.33 -12.28 28.37
N SER A 208 0.27 -11.55 27.43
CA SER A 208 0.54 -10.11 27.59
C SER A 208 -0.71 -9.25 27.67
N VAL A 209 -1.90 -9.78 27.36
CA VAL A 209 -3.16 -9.05 27.59
C VAL A 209 -3.50 -8.92 29.08
N LEU A 210 -3.04 -9.86 29.90
CA LEU A 210 -3.32 -9.91 31.34
C LEU A 210 -2.58 -8.81 32.09
N LYS A 211 -3.18 -8.34 33.19
CA LYS A 211 -2.53 -7.47 34.17
C LYS A 211 -1.51 -8.27 34.97
N MET A 212 -0.51 -7.59 35.53
CA MET A 212 0.53 -8.23 36.35
C MET A 212 -0.04 -9.05 37.52
N GLN A 213 -1.11 -8.56 38.16
CA GLN A 213 -1.75 -9.27 39.27
C GLN A 213 -2.37 -10.60 38.83
N GLU A 214 -3.01 -10.62 37.65
CA GLU A 214 -3.61 -11.82 37.06
C GLU A 214 -2.53 -12.84 36.68
N LEU A 215 -1.41 -12.40 36.11
CA LEU A 215 -0.26 -13.27 35.80
C LEU A 215 0.34 -13.90 37.07
N ARG A 216 0.45 -13.12 38.15
CA ARG A 216 0.90 -13.64 39.45
C ARG A 216 -0.08 -14.65 40.03
N GLN A 217 -1.38 -14.38 39.92
CA GLN A 217 -2.41 -15.31 40.39
C GLN A 217 -2.36 -16.62 39.58
N MET A 218 -2.28 -16.52 38.26
CA MET A 218 -2.09 -17.68 37.37
C MET A 218 -0.84 -18.48 37.75
N GLY A 219 0.27 -17.80 38.07
CA GLY A 219 1.49 -18.47 38.56
C GLY A 219 1.28 -19.24 39.87
N LYS A 220 0.49 -18.70 40.80
CA LYS A 220 0.11 -19.39 42.05
C LYS A 220 -0.79 -20.60 41.78
N ASP A 221 -1.79 -20.44 40.91
CA ASP A 221 -2.74 -21.50 40.58
C ASP A 221 -2.03 -22.70 39.91
N LEU A 222 -0.97 -22.41 39.13
CA LEU A 222 -0.08 -23.39 38.52
C LEU A 222 1.06 -23.86 39.45
N LYS A 223 1.07 -23.43 40.72
CA LYS A 223 2.05 -23.79 41.75
C LYS A 223 3.50 -23.49 41.39
N LEU A 224 3.75 -22.38 40.70
CA LEU A 224 5.10 -21.91 40.41
C LEU A 224 5.75 -21.30 41.65
N ALA A 225 6.96 -21.75 41.96
CA ALA A 225 7.76 -21.21 43.06
C ALA A 225 8.29 -19.79 42.76
N GLN A 226 8.44 -19.45 41.48
CA GLN A 226 8.99 -18.17 41.04
C GLN A 226 8.00 -17.03 41.28
N LYS A 227 8.49 -15.93 41.87
CA LYS A 227 7.73 -14.69 42.02
C LYS A 227 8.04 -13.75 40.86
N PHE A 228 7.01 -13.36 40.12
CA PHE A 228 7.17 -12.48 38.97
C PHE A 228 7.09 -10.99 39.35
N THR A 229 8.13 -10.23 39.00
CA THR A 229 8.18 -8.77 39.19
C THR A 229 7.98 -8.01 37.87
N ARG A 230 8.40 -8.58 36.73
CA ARG A 230 8.25 -8.01 35.38
C ARG A 230 7.30 -8.82 34.51
N LYS A 231 6.55 -8.13 33.64
CA LYS A 231 5.47 -8.74 32.85
C LYS A 231 6.02 -9.69 31.78
N ALA A 232 7.11 -9.29 31.12
CA ALA A 232 7.79 -10.12 30.13
C ALA A 232 8.20 -11.47 30.72
N ASP A 233 8.95 -11.45 31.83
CA ASP A 233 9.42 -12.65 32.54
C ASP A 233 8.24 -13.56 32.95
N ALA A 234 7.13 -12.97 33.42
CA ALA A 234 5.92 -13.72 33.77
C ALA A 234 5.31 -14.42 32.55
N THR A 235 5.12 -13.68 31.45
CA THR A 235 4.51 -14.22 30.22
C THR A 235 5.39 -15.28 29.58
N GLU A 236 6.71 -15.12 29.64
CA GLU A 236 7.68 -16.09 29.12
C GLU A 236 7.61 -17.40 29.92
N ALA A 237 7.76 -17.34 31.24
CA ALA A 237 7.70 -18.52 32.09
C ALA A 237 6.35 -19.24 32.00
N LEU A 238 5.24 -18.49 32.04
CA LEU A 238 3.89 -19.06 31.94
C LEU A 238 3.61 -19.68 30.56
N SER A 239 4.20 -19.16 29.49
CA SER A 239 3.99 -19.70 28.14
C SER A 239 4.55 -21.11 27.95
N GLN A 240 5.50 -21.52 28.77
CA GLN A 240 6.08 -22.87 28.75
C GLN A 240 5.22 -23.91 29.47
N ILE A 241 4.14 -23.48 30.14
CA ILE A 241 3.29 -24.35 30.95
C ILE A 241 1.97 -24.58 30.21
N PRO A 242 1.64 -25.83 29.83
CA PRO A 242 0.42 -26.13 29.09
C PRO A 242 -0.87 -25.60 29.75
N GLY A 243 -0.93 -25.61 31.09
CA GLY A 243 -2.07 -25.14 31.87
C GLY A 243 -2.35 -23.63 31.74
N ALA A 244 -1.36 -22.81 31.39
CA ALA A 244 -1.54 -21.37 31.26
C ALA A 244 -2.51 -20.99 30.13
N ALA A 245 -2.51 -21.76 29.03
CA ALA A 245 -3.46 -21.55 27.93
C ALA A 245 -4.91 -21.80 28.37
N VAL A 246 -5.14 -22.79 29.23
CA VAL A 246 -6.46 -23.10 29.78
C VAL A 246 -6.93 -21.98 30.70
N LEU A 247 -6.07 -21.55 31.63
CA LEU A 247 -6.42 -20.47 32.56
C LEU A 247 -6.68 -19.15 31.82
N LEU A 248 -5.90 -18.83 30.79
CA LEU A 248 -6.15 -17.66 29.95
C LEU A 248 -7.55 -17.72 29.31
N SER A 249 -7.97 -18.89 28.82
CA SER A 249 -9.28 -19.07 28.19
C SER A 249 -10.46 -18.90 29.16
N MET A 250 -10.22 -18.99 30.48
CA MET A 250 -11.23 -18.70 31.49
C MET A 250 -11.42 -17.19 31.71
N HIS A 251 -10.42 -16.38 31.39
CA HIS A 251 -10.48 -14.92 31.52
C HIS A 251 -10.94 -14.22 30.24
N TYR A 252 -10.51 -14.73 29.07
CA TYR A 252 -10.82 -14.13 27.78
C TYR A 252 -11.27 -15.18 26.78
N VAL A 253 -12.24 -14.80 25.94
CA VAL A 253 -12.54 -15.56 24.73
C VAL A 253 -11.34 -15.44 23.80
N ILE A 254 -10.70 -16.57 23.48
CA ILE A 254 -9.47 -16.59 22.68
C ILE A 254 -9.67 -15.85 21.35
N ASP A 255 -10.84 -15.99 20.74
CA ASP A 255 -11.17 -15.37 19.45
C ASP A 255 -11.43 -13.86 19.51
N ASP A 256 -11.38 -13.26 20.70
CA ASP A 256 -11.45 -11.81 20.91
C ASP A 256 -10.06 -11.19 21.05
N LEU A 257 -8.99 -12.00 21.01
CA LEU A 257 -7.62 -11.53 21.02
C LEU A 257 -7.13 -11.28 19.59
N PHE A 258 -6.61 -10.07 19.36
CA PHE A 258 -6.02 -9.66 18.09
C PHE A 258 -4.62 -9.10 18.31
N MET A 259 -3.74 -9.31 17.36
CA MET A 259 -2.41 -8.70 17.35
C MET A 259 -2.10 -8.22 15.93
N LEU A 260 -1.67 -6.96 15.79
CA LEU A 260 -1.23 -6.45 14.49
C LEU A 260 0.14 -7.03 14.15
N ASN A 261 0.26 -7.55 12.93
CA ASN A 261 1.50 -8.04 12.38
C ASN A 261 2.29 -6.86 11.78
N PRO A 262 3.61 -6.80 11.98
CA PRO A 262 4.42 -5.76 11.36
C PRO A 262 4.37 -5.89 9.83
N LEU A 263 4.32 -4.76 9.15
CA LEU A 263 4.37 -4.67 7.69
C LEU A 263 5.75 -4.20 7.25
N ASP A 264 6.23 -4.77 6.15
CA ASP A 264 7.42 -4.30 5.43
C ASP A 264 7.08 -3.09 4.53
N VAL A 265 6.38 -2.13 5.11
CA VAL A 265 5.97 -0.89 4.44
C VAL A 265 6.15 0.24 5.44
N ASP A 266 6.87 1.29 5.03
CA ASP A 266 7.01 2.50 5.83
C ASP A 266 5.66 3.21 5.95
N PRO A 267 5.06 3.28 7.16
CA PRO A 267 3.76 3.90 7.33
C PRO A 267 3.77 5.39 6.97
N HIS A 268 4.89 6.08 7.22
CA HIS A 268 5.00 7.50 6.94
C HIS A 268 5.01 7.77 5.43
N ALA A 269 5.70 6.92 4.65
CA ALA A 269 5.71 7.02 3.19
C ALA A 269 4.31 6.78 2.58
N VAL A 270 3.52 5.87 3.17
CA VAL A 270 2.12 5.63 2.77
C VAL A 270 1.25 6.86 3.08
N GLU A 271 1.39 7.45 4.27
CA GLU A 271 0.65 8.68 4.63
C GLU A 271 1.01 9.85 3.71
N GLN A 272 2.29 10.03 3.39
CA GLN A 272 2.75 11.06 2.46
C GLN A 272 2.20 10.84 1.04
N GLU A 273 2.18 9.60 0.55
CA GLU A 273 1.56 9.30 -0.75
C GLU A 273 0.05 9.56 -0.72
N TRP A 274 -0.65 9.17 0.35
CA TRP A 274 -2.07 9.43 0.47
C TRP A 274 -2.38 10.93 0.48
N ALA A 275 -1.61 11.72 1.24
CA ALA A 275 -1.75 13.17 1.28
C ALA A 275 -1.50 13.81 -0.10
N TRP A 276 -0.50 13.32 -0.84
CA TRP A 276 -0.26 13.74 -2.22
C TRP A 276 -1.43 13.40 -3.15
N LEU A 277 -1.99 12.18 -3.05
CA LEU A 277 -3.16 11.77 -3.84
C LEU A 277 -4.39 12.64 -3.53
N MET A 278 -4.58 13.01 -2.25
CA MET A 278 -5.64 13.93 -1.84
C MET A 278 -5.47 15.33 -2.46
N ALA A 279 -4.25 15.86 -2.49
CA ALA A 279 -3.96 17.14 -3.14
C ALA A 279 -4.24 17.08 -4.65
N CYS A 280 -3.82 16.01 -5.33
CA CYS A 280 -4.15 15.77 -6.74
C CYS A 280 -5.66 15.68 -6.97
N ALA A 281 -6.39 14.96 -6.11
CA ALA A 281 -7.84 14.82 -6.19
C ALA A 281 -8.55 16.18 -6.04
N LYS A 282 -8.13 17.01 -5.08
CA LYS A 282 -8.66 18.37 -4.90
C LYS A 282 -8.42 19.24 -6.13
N LEU A 283 -7.22 19.17 -6.72
CA LEU A 283 -6.90 19.93 -7.92
C LEU A 283 -7.76 19.49 -9.12
N LEU A 284 -7.93 18.18 -9.32
CA LEU A 284 -8.82 17.65 -10.37
C LEU A 284 -10.29 17.98 -10.14
N GLY A 285 -10.76 17.98 -8.88
CA GLY A 285 -12.12 18.36 -8.51
C GLY A 285 -12.40 19.87 -8.58
N SER A 286 -11.36 20.70 -8.62
CA SER A 286 -11.49 22.16 -8.72
C SER A 286 -11.86 22.67 -10.11
N ILE A 287 -11.87 21.80 -11.11
CA ILE A 287 -12.19 22.18 -12.49
C ILE A 287 -13.65 22.62 -12.55
N PRO A 288 -13.93 23.87 -12.96
CA PRO A 288 -15.28 24.39 -12.93
C PRO A 288 -16.18 23.55 -13.86
N PRO A 289 -17.39 23.16 -13.40
CA PRO A 289 -18.36 22.53 -14.28
C PRO A 289 -18.68 23.53 -15.39
N ARG A 290 -18.46 23.15 -16.65
CA ARG A 290 -18.88 23.98 -17.78
C ARG A 290 -20.37 24.27 -17.60
N ARG A 291 -20.72 25.56 -17.46
CA ARG A 291 -22.08 26.01 -17.79
C ARG A 291 -22.28 25.64 -19.25
N THR A 292 -23.02 24.57 -19.53
CA THR A 292 -23.60 24.37 -20.85
C THR A 292 -24.48 25.59 -21.07
N SER A 293 -24.00 26.54 -21.87
CA SER A 293 -24.86 27.56 -22.44
C SER A 293 -25.95 26.80 -23.18
N LEU A 294 -27.15 26.78 -22.60
CA LEU A 294 -28.37 26.48 -23.32
C LEU A 294 -28.45 27.54 -24.42
N SER A 295 -28.06 27.16 -25.63
CA SER A 295 -28.33 27.88 -26.88
C SER A 295 -29.32 27.06 -27.68
#